data_AF-A0A0K0CU19-F1
#
_entry.id   AF-A0A0K0CU19-F1
#
_cell.length_a   1.000
_cell.length_b   1.000
_cell.length_c   1.000
_cell.angle_alpha   90.00
_cell.angle_beta   90.00
_cell.angle_gamma   90.00
#
_symmetry.space_group_name_H-M   'P 1'
#
loop_
_entity.id
_entity.type
_entity.pdbx_description
1 polymer ?
#
loop_
_entity_poly.entity_id
_entity_poly.type
_entity_poly.pdbx_seq_one_letter_code
_entity_poly.pdbx_strand_id
1 'polypeptide(L)'
;MWYECELLTDVYCRLASWIQLNARPFLPVRQPRTTLNVHVSAGLYQIVDLDQRNNLATVSAYFDVWWLDEYLVWNATEYDGLAKIFVPMKWIWKPEFYMYHSVYGRVPDYAPDAPAQIQADGKVRMFVSISSKSFCPINFKRFPFDSQTCSFSSCMFSHVNLSQYLGMSWLARDEVFVFKYISPALSY
;
A
#
# COMPACT_ATOMS: atom_id res chain seq x y z
N MET A 1 -3.99 9.93 -18.36
CA MET A 1 -3.99 11.28 -18.94
C MET A 1 -4.15 12.22 -17.76
N TRP A 2 -3.05 12.73 -17.22
CA TRP A 2 -3.08 13.71 -16.15
C TRP A 2 -3.44 15.04 -16.79
N TYR A 3 -4.39 15.76 -16.22
CA TYR A 3 -4.75 17.08 -16.71
C TYR A 3 -3.50 17.96 -16.62
N GLU A 4 -2.96 18.39 -17.76
CA GLU A 4 -2.07 19.55 -17.79
C GLU A 4 -2.93 20.72 -17.34
N CYS A 5 -2.62 21.26 -16.15
CA CYS A 5 -3.31 22.42 -15.62
C CYS A 5 -2.92 23.66 -16.45
N GLU A 6 -3.58 23.84 -17.58
CA GLU A 6 -3.34 24.96 -18.48
C GLU A 6 -3.94 26.28 -17.96
N LEU A 7 -4.92 26.23 -17.04
CA LEU A 7 -5.53 27.41 -16.43
C LEU A 7 -5.72 27.29 -14.90
N LEU A 8 -5.12 28.23 -14.16
CA LEU A 8 -5.31 28.45 -12.71
C LEU A 8 -6.76 28.87 -12.33
N THR A 9 -7.65 29.06 -13.31
CA THR A 9 -9.07 29.35 -13.05
C THR A 9 -9.83 28.11 -12.59
N ASP A 10 -9.33 26.92 -12.88
CA ASP A 10 -9.91 25.67 -12.36
C ASP A 10 -9.56 25.52 -10.87
N VAL A 11 -10.58 25.31 -10.06
CA VAL A 11 -10.50 25.05 -8.62
C VAL A 11 -9.63 23.83 -8.33
N TYR A 12 -9.71 22.79 -9.17
CA TYR A 12 -8.87 21.60 -9.06
C TYR A 12 -7.39 21.94 -9.21
N CYS A 13 -7.05 22.77 -10.21
CA CYS A 13 -5.68 23.20 -10.45
C CYS A 13 -5.16 24.08 -9.32
N ARG A 14 -5.97 25.01 -8.81
CA ARG A 14 -5.61 25.84 -7.65
C ARG A 14 -5.31 25.00 -6.41
N LEU A 15 -6.15 24.01 -6.11
CA LEU A 15 -5.94 23.10 -4.98
C LEU A 15 -4.72 22.20 -5.20
N ALA A 16 -4.56 21.64 -6.40
CA ALA A 16 -3.42 20.81 -6.76
C ALA A 16 -2.09 21.57 -6.60
N SER A 17 -2.01 22.81 -7.08
CA SER A 17 -0.84 23.68 -6.88
C SER A 17 -0.60 24.00 -5.41
N TRP A 18 -1.65 24.27 -4.64
CA TRP A 18 -1.53 24.48 -3.19
C TRP A 18 -0.95 23.24 -2.49
N ILE A 19 -1.43 22.04 -2.83
CA ILE A 19 -0.91 20.77 -2.30
C ILE A 19 0.56 20.62 -2.64
N GLN A 20 0.95 20.86 -3.90
CA GLN A 20 2.34 20.72 -4.34
C GLN A 20 3.30 21.66 -3.59
N LEU A 21 2.83 22.86 -3.19
CA LEU A 21 3.63 23.82 -2.43
C LEU A 21 3.69 23.51 -0.92
N ASN A 22 2.63 22.92 -0.36
CA ASN A 22 2.54 22.63 1.08
C ASN A 22 3.04 21.24 1.45
N ALA A 23 2.99 20.29 0.53
CA ALA A 23 3.48 18.94 0.73
C ALA A 23 4.96 18.95 1.09
N ARG A 24 5.32 18.19 2.12
CA ARG A 24 6.70 18.07 2.60
C ARG A 24 7.26 16.71 2.20
N PRO A 25 8.56 16.62 1.86
CA PRO A 25 9.19 15.33 1.56
C PRO A 25 9.54 14.53 2.82
N PHE A 26 9.34 15.11 4.01
CA PHE A 26 9.63 14.51 5.31
C PHE A 26 8.34 14.18 6.07
N LEU A 27 8.48 13.48 7.21
CA LEU A 27 7.36 13.06 8.06
C LEU A 27 6.34 14.21 8.27
N PRO A 28 5.06 14.02 7.88
CA PRO A 28 4.05 15.08 7.90
C PRO A 28 3.48 15.35 9.30
N VAL A 29 4.35 15.74 10.22
CA VAL A 29 4.03 15.94 11.62
C VAL A 29 4.58 17.30 12.07
N ARG A 30 3.73 18.16 12.65
CA ARG A 30 4.15 19.51 13.08
C ARG A 30 5.05 19.50 14.31
N GLN A 31 4.85 18.55 15.21
CA GLN A 31 5.65 18.43 16.43
C GLN A 31 6.68 17.29 16.31
N PRO A 32 7.97 17.52 16.60
CA PRO A 32 9.00 16.49 16.45
C PRO A 32 8.83 15.24 17.34
N ARG A 33 7.98 15.31 18.37
CA ARG A 33 7.75 14.21 19.33
C ARG A 33 6.48 13.42 19.06
N THR A 34 5.65 13.84 18.11
CA THR A 34 4.40 13.13 17.80
C THR A 34 4.65 12.01 16.81
N THR A 35 4.00 10.87 17.05
CA THR A 35 4.07 9.70 16.17
C THR A 35 3.04 9.83 15.07
N LEU A 36 3.44 9.59 13.82
CA LEU A 36 2.48 9.42 12.74
C LEU A 36 1.91 7.99 12.81
N ASN A 37 0.59 7.88 12.71
CA ASN A 37 -0.08 6.58 12.63
C ASN A 37 -0.33 6.26 11.16
N VAL A 38 0.21 5.14 10.70
CA VAL A 38 -0.04 4.62 9.36
C VAL A 38 -0.87 3.36 9.49
N HIS A 39 -1.96 3.32 8.73
CA HIS A 39 -2.85 2.18 8.65
C HIS A 39 -2.58 1.45 7.35
N VAL A 40 -2.38 0.14 7.45
CA VAL A 40 -2.10 -0.73 6.32
C VAL A 40 -3.10 -1.87 6.36
N SER A 41 -3.77 -2.10 5.24
CA SER A 41 -4.54 -3.29 4.95
C SER A 41 -4.00 -3.93 3.69
N ALA A 42 -4.04 -5.26 3.59
CA ALA A 42 -3.57 -5.97 2.42
C ALA A 42 -4.69 -6.81 1.82
N GLY A 43 -4.72 -6.88 0.49
CA GLY A 43 -5.60 -7.78 -0.25
C GLY A 43 -4.82 -8.56 -1.29
N LEU A 44 -5.25 -9.80 -1.52
CA LEU A 44 -4.72 -10.64 -2.60
C LEU A 44 -5.55 -10.39 -3.86
N TYR A 45 -4.88 -10.11 -4.98
CA TYR A 45 -5.55 -10.19 -6.29
C TYR A 45 -5.61 -11.64 -6.75
N GLN A 46 -4.44 -12.28 -6.84
CA GLN A 46 -4.32 -13.66 -7.29
C GLN A 46 -2.98 -14.28 -6.90
N ILE A 47 -2.95 -15.61 -6.91
CA ILE A 47 -1.71 -16.37 -6.93
C ILE A 47 -1.32 -16.51 -8.40
N VAL A 48 -0.19 -15.92 -8.78
CA VAL A 48 0.29 -15.89 -10.16
C VAL A 48 0.90 -17.24 -10.53
N ASP A 49 1.72 -17.79 -9.64
CA ASP A 49 2.43 -19.04 -9.87
C ASP A 49 2.80 -19.72 -8.56
N LEU A 50 2.84 -21.05 -8.58
CA LEU A 50 3.26 -21.88 -7.46
C LEU A 50 4.27 -22.93 -7.95
N ASP A 51 5.54 -22.62 -7.78
CA ASP A 51 6.64 -23.53 -8.09
C ASP A 51 6.86 -24.49 -6.92
N GLN A 52 6.15 -25.61 -7.01
CA GLN A 52 6.20 -26.68 -6.01
C GLN A 52 7.58 -27.32 -5.87
N ARG A 53 8.39 -27.34 -6.95
CA ARG A 53 9.72 -27.95 -6.94
C ARG A 53 10.73 -27.09 -6.19
N ASN A 54 10.65 -25.78 -6.37
CA ASN A 54 11.57 -24.83 -5.75
C ASN A 54 11.02 -24.19 -4.46
N ASN A 55 9.81 -24.55 -4.02
CA ASN A 55 9.11 -23.96 -2.88
C ASN A 55 8.97 -22.44 -3.03
N LEU A 56 8.56 -21.99 -4.21
CA LEU A 56 8.37 -20.56 -4.50
C LEU A 56 6.91 -20.29 -4.85
N ALA A 57 6.35 -19.26 -4.24
CA ALA A 57 5.03 -18.75 -4.58
C ALA A 57 5.19 -17.33 -5.12
N THR A 58 4.57 -17.06 -6.25
CA THR A 58 4.45 -15.72 -6.82
C THR A 58 3.02 -15.25 -6.63
N VAL A 59 2.84 -14.13 -5.93
CA VAL A 59 1.51 -13.54 -5.67
C VAL A 59 1.44 -12.13 -6.19
N SER A 60 0.25 -11.77 -6.66
CA SER A 60 -0.14 -10.40 -6.96
C SER A 60 -1.12 -9.96 -5.87
N ALA A 61 -0.76 -8.91 -5.16
CA ALA A 61 -1.48 -8.36 -4.02
C ALA A 61 -1.48 -6.83 -4.07
N TYR A 62 -2.18 -6.21 -3.14
CA TYR A 62 -2.11 -4.77 -2.93
C TYR A 62 -2.07 -4.42 -1.44
N PHE A 63 -1.45 -3.29 -1.13
CA PHE A 63 -1.64 -2.59 0.13
C PHE A 63 -2.57 -1.41 -0.07
N ASP A 64 -3.57 -1.32 0.81
CA ASP A 64 -4.41 -0.15 1.03
C ASP A 64 -3.86 0.57 2.26
N VAL A 65 -3.26 1.73 2.02
CA VAL A 65 -2.48 2.46 3.01
C VAL A 65 -3.11 3.82 3.21
N TRP A 66 -3.29 4.23 4.46
CA TRP A 66 -3.72 5.58 4.76
C TRP A 66 -3.09 6.14 6.03
N TRP A 67 -2.93 7.45 6.06
CA TRP A 67 -2.43 8.21 7.21
C TRP A 67 -3.07 9.61 7.22
N LEU A 68 -2.81 10.37 8.28
CA LEU A 68 -3.23 11.76 8.40
C LEU A 68 -2.00 12.66 8.19
N ASP A 69 -2.10 13.60 7.25
CA ASP A 69 -1.06 14.59 6.97
C ASP A 69 -1.47 15.96 7.54
N GLU A 70 -0.73 16.46 8.52
CA GLU A 70 -1.05 17.72 9.22
C GLU A 70 -0.80 18.99 8.37
N TYR A 71 -0.11 18.86 7.23
CA TYR A 71 0.15 19.96 6.30
C TYR A 71 -0.87 20.04 5.16
N LEU A 72 -1.60 18.94 4.89
CA LEU A 72 -2.54 18.84 3.77
C LEU A 72 -4.00 18.95 4.21
N VAL A 73 -4.29 19.89 5.11
CA VAL A 73 -5.64 20.21 5.59
C VAL A 73 -6.09 21.52 4.95
N TRP A 74 -7.26 21.53 4.31
CA TRP A 74 -7.85 22.73 3.72
C TRP A 74 -9.34 22.81 4.03
N ASN A 75 -9.90 24.01 3.92
CA ASN A 75 -11.33 24.20 4.02
C ASN A 75 -11.99 23.98 2.66
N ALA A 76 -12.86 22.96 2.55
CA ALA A 76 -13.55 22.63 1.30
C ALA A 76 -14.35 23.82 0.73
N THR A 77 -14.86 24.73 1.57
CA THR A 77 -15.63 25.89 1.10
C THR A 77 -14.79 26.92 0.34
N GLU A 78 -13.47 26.95 0.53
CA GLU A 78 -12.55 27.83 -0.21
C GLU A 78 -12.25 27.31 -1.63
N TYR A 79 -12.65 26.07 -1.89
CA TYR A 79 -12.44 25.35 -3.15
C TYR A 79 -13.78 24.78 -3.65
N ASP A 80 -14.85 25.58 -3.63
CA ASP A 80 -16.16 25.24 -4.19
C ASP A 80 -16.76 23.91 -3.68
N GLY A 81 -16.49 23.57 -2.41
CA GLY A 81 -16.96 22.34 -1.78
C GLY A 81 -16.11 21.10 -2.10
N LEU A 82 -14.94 21.28 -2.72
CA LEU A 82 -14.05 20.18 -3.07
C LEU A 82 -13.40 19.56 -1.81
N ALA A 83 -14.01 18.47 -1.34
CA ALA A 83 -13.56 17.76 -0.15
C ALA A 83 -12.51 16.67 -0.44
N LYS A 84 -12.30 16.30 -1.71
CA LYS A 84 -11.40 15.20 -2.11
C LYS A 84 -10.72 15.51 -3.44
N ILE A 85 -9.45 15.15 -3.56
CA ILE A 85 -8.66 15.31 -4.79
C ILE A 85 -7.72 14.12 -4.98
N PHE A 86 -7.38 13.82 -6.23
CA PHE A 86 -6.37 12.83 -6.59
C PHE A 86 -5.14 13.54 -7.12
N VAL A 87 -3.98 13.24 -6.55
CA VAL A 87 -2.69 13.81 -6.98
C VAL A 87 -1.66 12.70 -7.18
N PRO A 88 -0.62 12.92 -8.00
CA PRO A 88 0.47 11.95 -8.13
C PRO A 88 1.19 11.71 -6.80
N MET A 89 1.48 10.44 -6.46
CA MET A 89 2.19 10.07 -5.23
C MET A 89 3.57 10.71 -5.08
N LYS A 90 4.22 11.11 -6.19
CA LYS A 90 5.51 11.81 -6.16
C LYS A 90 5.48 13.19 -5.49
N TRP A 91 4.31 13.82 -5.34
CA TRP A 91 4.19 15.15 -4.73
C TRP A 91 4.14 15.11 -3.20
N ILE A 92 3.82 13.97 -2.60
CA ILE A 92 3.56 13.85 -1.17
C ILE A 92 4.57 12.92 -0.50
N TRP A 93 4.72 13.08 0.81
CA TRP A 93 5.39 12.06 1.62
C TRP A 93 4.62 10.74 1.53
N LYS A 94 5.33 9.62 1.52
CA LYS A 94 4.75 8.27 1.55
C LYS A 94 5.63 7.35 2.40
N PRO A 95 5.05 6.37 3.12
CA PRO A 95 5.83 5.37 3.83
C PRO A 95 6.55 4.43 2.86
N GLU A 96 7.75 4.01 3.22
CA GLU A 96 8.52 3.02 2.48
C GLU A 96 8.21 1.61 2.96
N PHE A 97 7.83 0.73 2.03
CA PHE A 97 7.56 -0.68 2.27
C PHE A 97 8.74 -1.54 1.82
N TYR A 98 9.01 -2.59 2.60
CA TYR A 98 10.00 -3.61 2.31
C TYR A 98 9.37 -4.98 2.44
N MET A 99 9.42 -5.77 1.37
CA MET A 99 9.04 -7.18 1.37
C MET A 99 10.25 -8.02 1.77
N TYR A 100 10.15 -8.71 2.89
CA TYR A 100 11.15 -9.68 3.32
C TYR A 100 11.04 -10.97 2.49
N HIS A 101 12.18 -11.63 2.31
CA HIS A 101 12.29 -12.90 1.59
C HIS A 101 11.78 -12.87 0.13
N SER A 102 11.61 -11.68 -0.45
CA SER A 102 11.34 -11.53 -1.88
C SER A 102 12.59 -11.90 -2.69
N VAL A 103 12.41 -12.77 -3.68
CA VAL A 103 13.42 -13.22 -4.64
C VAL A 103 13.65 -12.17 -5.74
N TYR A 104 12.60 -11.37 -6.06
CA TYR A 104 12.67 -10.26 -7.02
C TYR A 104 12.44 -8.93 -6.31
N GLY A 105 13.53 -8.30 -5.83
CA GLY A 105 13.49 -6.96 -5.24
C GLY A 105 12.77 -6.89 -3.88
N ARG A 106 13.32 -6.08 -2.97
CA ARG A 106 12.75 -5.89 -1.63
C ARG A 106 11.77 -4.73 -1.55
N VAL A 107 11.84 -3.79 -2.48
CA VAL A 107 11.00 -2.58 -2.47
C VAL A 107 9.91 -2.78 -3.53
N PRO A 108 8.62 -2.64 -3.19
CA PRO A 108 7.56 -2.58 -4.18
C PRO A 108 7.83 -1.48 -5.20
N ASP A 109 7.59 -1.78 -6.47
CA ASP A 109 7.69 -0.74 -7.50
C ASP A 109 6.49 0.21 -7.39
N TYR A 110 6.72 1.36 -6.76
CA TYR A 110 5.72 2.41 -6.73
C TYR A 110 5.67 3.05 -8.10
N ALA A 111 4.58 2.86 -8.84
CA ALA A 111 4.33 3.68 -10.01
C ALA A 111 4.35 5.17 -9.57
N PRO A 112 5.32 6.00 -9.99
CA PRO A 112 5.52 7.35 -9.42
C PRO A 112 4.32 8.27 -9.68
N ASP A 113 3.63 8.00 -10.77
CA ASP A 113 2.43 8.70 -11.19
C ASP A 113 1.15 8.04 -10.66
N ALA A 114 1.22 7.01 -9.81
CA ALA A 114 0.00 6.45 -9.23
C ALA A 114 -0.77 7.53 -8.43
N PRO A 115 -2.11 7.57 -8.52
CA PRO A 115 -2.92 8.55 -7.80
C PRO A 115 -2.96 8.22 -6.31
N ALA A 116 -2.67 9.21 -5.48
CA ALA A 116 -3.04 9.25 -4.07
C ALA A 116 -4.31 10.10 -3.90
N GLN A 117 -5.23 9.60 -3.08
CA GLN A 117 -6.43 10.33 -2.69
C GLN A 117 -6.12 11.16 -1.44
N ILE A 118 -6.44 12.44 -1.47
CA ILE A 118 -6.33 13.34 -0.32
C ILE A 118 -7.73 13.87 -0.02
N GLN A 119 -8.11 13.85 1.25
CA GLN A 119 -9.35 14.43 1.75
C GLN A 119 -9.06 15.73 2.51
N ALA A 120 -10.05 16.63 2.57
CA ALA A 120 -9.92 17.96 3.17
C ALA A 120 -9.55 17.94 4.67
N ASP A 121 -9.85 16.84 5.36
CA ASP A 121 -9.47 16.57 6.75
C ASP A 121 -7.98 16.18 6.92
N GLY A 122 -7.20 16.14 5.83
CA GLY A 122 -5.81 15.71 5.83
C GLY A 122 -5.62 14.21 5.68
N LYS A 123 -6.69 13.43 5.48
CA LYS A 123 -6.57 11.99 5.27
C LYS A 123 -6.05 11.69 3.88
N VAL A 124 -4.87 11.08 3.83
CA VAL A 124 -4.23 10.59 2.60
C VAL A 124 -4.41 9.08 2.51
N ARG A 125 -4.83 8.59 1.34
CA ARG A 125 -4.97 7.16 1.04
C ARG A 125 -4.30 6.83 -0.29
N MET A 126 -3.54 5.74 -0.31
CA MET A 126 -2.88 5.23 -1.50
C MET A 126 -3.06 3.72 -1.61
N PHE A 127 -3.09 3.24 -2.85
CA PHE A 127 -3.06 1.82 -3.17
C PHE A 127 -1.72 1.47 -3.80
N VAL A 128 -1.02 0.49 -3.22
CA VAL A 128 0.27 0.00 -3.72
C VAL A 128 0.05 -1.39 -4.27
N SER A 129 0.23 -1.57 -5.58
CA SER A 129 0.23 -2.90 -6.18
C SER A 129 1.57 -3.59 -5.89
N ILE A 130 1.52 -4.87 -5.54
CA ILE A 130 2.70 -5.64 -5.14
C ILE A 130 2.69 -6.96 -5.89
N SER A 131 3.80 -7.23 -6.55
CA SER A 131 4.13 -8.57 -7.05
C SER A 131 5.30 -9.07 -6.24
N SER A 132 5.11 -10.13 -5.47
CA SER A 132 6.17 -10.72 -4.65
C SER A 132 6.31 -12.20 -4.94
N LYS A 133 7.55 -12.60 -5.22
CA LYS A 133 7.94 -14.01 -5.29
C LYS A 133 8.74 -14.34 -4.04
N SER A 134 8.21 -15.17 -3.16
CA SER A 134 8.89 -15.54 -1.92
C SER A 134 8.90 -17.05 -1.71
N PHE A 135 9.70 -17.47 -0.73
CA PHE A 135 9.75 -18.86 -0.31
C PHE A 135 8.44 -19.26 0.38
N CYS A 136 7.82 -20.33 -0.10
CA CYS A 136 6.64 -20.94 0.50
C CYS A 136 6.88 -22.44 0.66
N PRO A 137 6.92 -22.98 1.89
CA PRO A 137 7.13 -24.40 2.13
C PRO A 137 5.92 -25.22 1.66
N ILE A 138 6.12 -26.10 0.68
CA ILE A 138 5.06 -26.93 0.10
C ILE A 138 5.03 -28.30 0.78
N ASN A 139 3.82 -28.78 1.10
CA ASN A 139 3.59 -30.06 1.75
C ASN A 139 2.76 -31.01 0.86
N PHE A 140 3.37 -32.10 0.41
CA PHE A 140 2.76 -33.07 -0.52
C PHE A 140 1.96 -34.21 0.15
N LYS A 141 1.68 -34.13 1.47
CA LYS A 141 1.08 -35.26 2.22
C LYS A 141 -0.28 -35.72 1.68
N ARG A 142 -1.04 -34.85 1.00
CA ARG A 142 -2.41 -35.14 0.49
C ARG A 142 -2.57 -34.84 -1.00
N PHE A 143 -1.48 -34.85 -1.75
CA PHE A 143 -1.54 -34.66 -3.20
C PHE A 143 -2.53 -35.65 -3.85
N PRO A 144 -3.41 -35.24 -4.79
CA PRO A 144 -3.53 -33.91 -5.41
C PRO A 144 -4.54 -32.96 -4.72
N PHE A 145 -5.05 -33.28 -3.53
CA PHE A 145 -5.97 -32.45 -2.75
C PHE A 145 -5.27 -31.88 -1.51
N ASP A 146 -4.15 -31.21 -1.74
CA ASP A 146 -3.36 -30.61 -0.68
C ASP A 146 -3.73 -29.13 -0.47
N SER A 147 -3.42 -28.62 0.72
CA SER A 147 -3.58 -27.21 1.04
C SER A 147 -2.23 -26.63 1.43
N GLN A 148 -1.80 -25.61 0.72
CA GLN A 148 -0.52 -24.93 0.94
C GLN A 148 -0.76 -23.61 1.67
N THR A 149 0.09 -23.35 2.67
CA THR A 149 0.02 -22.15 3.51
C THR A 149 1.31 -21.35 3.30
N CYS A 150 1.22 -20.24 2.57
CA CYS A 150 2.37 -19.39 2.26
C CYS A 150 2.34 -18.10 3.09
N SER A 151 3.46 -17.78 3.72
CA SER A 151 3.67 -16.59 4.54
C SER A 151 4.51 -15.54 3.80
N PHE A 152 4.01 -14.33 3.63
CA PHE A 152 4.72 -13.20 3.03
C PHE A 152 4.91 -12.11 4.06
N SER A 153 6.14 -11.75 4.41
CA SER A 153 6.39 -10.76 5.45
C SER A 153 6.72 -9.39 4.85
N SER A 154 6.05 -8.33 5.30
CA SER A 154 6.42 -6.95 5.00
C SER A 154 6.87 -6.19 6.24
N CYS A 155 7.65 -5.13 6.03
CA CYS A 155 7.96 -4.14 7.03
C CYS A 155 7.92 -2.75 6.42
N MET A 156 7.55 -1.79 7.24
CA MET A 156 7.50 -0.39 6.87
C MET A 156 8.61 0.36 7.60
N PHE A 157 9.44 1.08 6.85
CA PHE A 157 10.51 1.87 7.44
C PHE A 157 9.99 3.27 7.75
N SER A 158 9.65 3.55 9.01
CA SER A 158 9.59 4.91 9.58
C SER A 158 9.40 4.83 11.10
N HIS A 159 9.72 5.92 11.81
CA HIS A 159 9.43 6.12 13.24
C HIS A 159 7.92 6.29 13.50
N VAL A 160 7.11 5.30 13.11
CA VAL A 160 5.64 5.37 13.12
C VAL A 160 5.02 4.15 13.78
N ASN A 161 3.87 4.39 14.41
CA ASN A 161 3.10 3.34 15.04
C ASN A 161 2.14 2.76 14.00
N LEU A 162 2.29 1.48 13.70
CA LEU A 162 1.43 0.75 12.78
C LEU A 162 0.18 0.30 13.53
N SER A 163 -0.97 0.84 13.15
CA SER A 163 -2.26 0.33 13.65
C SER A 163 -2.88 -0.56 12.57
N GLN A 164 -2.54 -1.84 12.67
CA GLN A 164 -2.99 -2.89 11.76
C GLN A 164 -4.42 -3.32 12.11
N TYR A 165 -5.38 -3.02 11.24
CA TYR A 165 -6.70 -3.63 11.29
C TYR A 165 -6.75 -4.77 10.27
N LEU A 166 -6.31 -5.95 10.69
CA LEU A 166 -6.60 -7.20 9.98
C LEU A 166 -7.57 -8.01 10.84
N GLY A 167 -8.81 -8.12 10.36
CA GLY A 167 -9.75 -9.10 10.86
C GLY A 167 -9.30 -10.50 10.43
N MET A 168 -8.39 -11.10 11.21
CA MET A 168 -8.17 -12.53 11.41
C MET A 168 -7.10 -12.68 12.50
N SER A 169 -7.36 -13.54 13.46
CA SER A 169 -6.88 -13.47 14.84
C SER A 169 -5.41 -13.85 15.10
N TRP A 170 -4.76 -13.03 15.95
CA TRP A 170 -3.59 -13.23 16.84
C TRP A 170 -2.17 -12.78 16.39
N LEU A 171 -1.73 -11.72 17.10
CA LEU A 171 -0.40 -11.32 17.59
C LEU A 171 0.68 -10.72 16.67
N ALA A 172 1.26 -9.64 17.19
CA ALA A 172 2.18 -8.68 16.61
C ALA A 172 3.65 -9.13 16.55
N ARG A 173 4.39 -8.41 15.69
CA ARG A 173 5.81 -8.49 15.28
C ARG A 173 6.04 -9.45 14.10
N ASP A 174 6.44 -8.84 12.98
CA ASP A 174 6.50 -9.37 11.62
C ASP A 174 5.11 -9.42 10.95
N GLU A 175 4.84 -8.48 10.03
CA GLU A 175 3.57 -8.46 9.29
C GLU A 175 3.57 -9.57 8.24
N VAL A 176 3.20 -10.78 8.67
CA VAL A 176 3.12 -11.98 7.83
C VAL A 176 1.72 -12.12 7.23
N PHE A 177 1.59 -11.95 5.92
CA PHE A 177 0.38 -12.31 5.17
C PHE A 177 0.37 -13.80 4.88
N VAL A 178 -0.70 -14.49 5.28
CA VAL A 178 -0.86 -15.92 5.07
C VAL A 178 -1.92 -16.17 4.01
N PHE A 179 -1.53 -16.79 2.89
CA PHE A 179 -2.46 -17.23 1.86
C PHE A 179 -2.58 -18.75 1.87
N LYS A 180 -3.82 -19.23 1.74
CA LYS A 180 -4.13 -20.65 1.62
C LYS A 180 -4.54 -20.98 0.18
N TYR A 181 -3.76 -21.83 -0.47
CA TYR A 181 -4.08 -22.35 -1.81
C TYR A 181 -4.52 -23.81 -1.68
N ILE A 182 -5.57 -24.18 -2.41
CA ILE A 182 -6.01 -25.57 -2.55
C ILE A 182 -5.75 -25.95 -4.01
N SER A 183 -4.96 -27.00 -4.24
CA SER A 183 -4.68 -27.48 -5.58
C SER A 183 -5.97 -28.01 -6.24
N PRO A 184 -6.30 -27.57 -7.48
CA PRO A 184 -7.37 -28.19 -8.24
C PRO A 184 -6.93 -29.58 -8.68
N ALA A 185 -7.87 -30.54 -8.70
CA ALA A 185 -7.64 -31.83 -9.31
C ALA A 185 -7.23 -31.62 -10.76
N LEU A 186 -6.03 -32.09 -11.14
CA LEU A 186 -5.65 -32.18 -12.54
C LEU A 186 -6.62 -33.15 -13.22
N SER A 187 -7.61 -32.63 -13.94
CA SER A 187 -8.31 -33.39 -14.97
C SER A 187 -7.32 -33.58 -16.11
N TYR A 188 -6.82 -34.82 -16.22
CA TYR A 188 -5.94 -35.32 -17.28
C TYR A 188 -6.43 -34.94 -18.69
#